data_AF-A0A835M544-F1
#
_entry.id   AF-A0A835M544-F1
#
_cell.length_a   1.000
_cell.length_b   1.000
_cell.length_c   1.000
_cell.angle_alpha   90.00
_cell.angle_beta   90.00
_cell.angle_gamma   90.00
#
_symmetry.space_group_name_H-M   'P 1'
#
loop_
_entity.id
_entity.type
_entity.pdbx_description
1 polymer ?
#
loop_
_entity_poly.entity_id
_entity_poly.type
_entity_poly.pdbx_seq_one_letter_code
_entity_poly.pdbx_strand_id
1 'polypeptide(L)'
;MLTILMISCSLKSIAKWFILIDADIQAFENIDHLFDTPNRYFYAMIDCFCKKTWSHWPQYSVGYCHQCPDKVTWPAEIRSPPLYFNVGMFVYEPSRLTFEILLKILELNHCSNTLYRANFLNKYFKHVYKPILLVYNLVLAMLWRHLENVELEKVKLQWFTSVSL
;
A
#
# COMPACT_ATOMS: atom_id res chain seq x y z
N MET A 1 -11.46 -13.41 -8.96
CA MET A 1 -12.19 -12.52 -9.89
C MET A 1 -11.83 -11.10 -9.50
N LEU A 2 -11.04 -10.41 -10.33
CA LEU A 2 -10.53 -9.07 -10.02
C LEU A 2 -11.67 -8.06 -10.29
N THR A 3 -12.40 -7.65 -9.27
CA THR A 3 -13.36 -6.55 -9.41
C THR A 3 -12.59 -5.25 -9.24
N ILE A 4 -12.09 -4.69 -10.33
CA ILE A 4 -11.57 -3.31 -10.34
C ILE A 4 -12.80 -2.41 -10.29
N LEU A 5 -13.11 -1.81 -9.13
CA LEU A 5 -14.09 -0.75 -9.06
C LEU A 5 -13.45 0.52 -9.64
N MET A 6 -13.56 0.71 -10.95
CA MET A 6 -13.18 1.97 -11.59
C MET A 6 -14.26 3.01 -11.27
N ILE A 7 -14.03 3.87 -10.28
CA ILE A 7 -14.79 5.11 -10.14
C ILE A 7 -14.28 6.07 -11.22
N SER A 8 -14.83 5.93 -12.43
CA SER A 8 -14.59 6.82 -13.55
C SER A 8 -15.45 8.06 -13.41
N CYS A 9 -14.86 9.17 -12.95
CA CYS A 9 -15.47 10.48 -13.15
C CYS A 9 -15.22 10.94 -14.61
N SER A 10 -16.26 10.82 -15.45
CA SER A 10 -16.45 11.40 -16.79
C SER A 10 -15.27 11.35 -17.79
N LEU A 11 -15.39 10.45 -18.77
CA LEU A 11 -14.54 10.24 -19.96
C LEU A 11 -14.46 11.42 -20.98
N LYS A 12 -14.64 12.68 -20.55
CA LYS A 12 -14.47 13.87 -21.40
C LYS A 12 -13.34 14.81 -20.96
N SER A 13 -12.70 14.55 -19.82
CA SER A 13 -11.46 15.21 -19.39
C SER A 13 -10.45 14.16 -18.96
N ILE A 14 -9.18 14.31 -19.30
CA ILE A 14 -8.09 13.43 -18.83
C ILE A 14 -8.23 13.29 -17.31
N ALA A 15 -8.48 12.07 -16.82
CA ALA A 15 -8.62 11.84 -15.39
C ALA A 15 -7.32 12.28 -14.70
N LYS A 16 -7.40 13.30 -13.85
CA LYS A 16 -6.24 13.84 -13.11
C LYS A 16 -5.76 12.88 -12.04
N TRP A 17 -6.65 12.04 -11.53
CA TRP A 17 -6.41 11.18 -10.38
C TRP A 17 -7.09 9.84 -10.52
N PHE A 18 -6.48 8.84 -9.91
CA PHE A 18 -6.94 7.48 -9.85
C PHE A 18 -6.77 6.94 -8.43
N ILE A 19 -7.82 6.32 -7.90
CA ILE A 19 -7.75 5.56 -6.65
C ILE A 19 -8.05 4.10 -6.99
N LEU A 20 -7.11 3.22 -6.70
CA LEU A 20 -7.35 1.78 -6.72
C LEU A 20 -7.69 1.32 -5.32
N ILE A 21 -8.75 0.51 -5.20
CA ILE A 21 -9.21 -0.10 -3.96
C ILE A 21 -9.46 -1.57 -4.24
N ASP A 22 -8.85 -2.46 -3.48
CA ASP A 22 -9.07 -3.91 -3.56
C ASP A 22 -10.54 -4.26 -3.22
N ALA A 23 -11.04 -5.33 -3.83
CA ALA A 23 -12.44 -5.72 -3.74
C ALA A 23 -12.88 -6.17 -2.33
N ASP A 24 -11.94 -6.50 -1.45
CA ASP A 24 -12.15 -6.87 -0.05
C ASP A 24 -11.89 -5.70 0.92
N ILE A 25 -11.94 -4.46 0.42
CA ILE A 25 -11.94 -3.25 1.23
C ILE A 25 -13.37 -2.72 1.35
N GLN A 26 -13.79 -2.46 2.59
CA GLN A 26 -15.05 -1.81 2.91
C GLN A 26 -14.81 -0.32 3.21
N ALA A 27 -15.63 0.53 2.60
CA ALA A 27 -15.67 1.96 2.89
C ALA A 27 -16.77 2.29 3.90
N PHE A 28 -16.42 3.08 4.92
CA PHE A 28 -17.34 3.62 5.93
C PHE A 28 -17.63 5.10 5.73
N GLU A 29 -16.69 5.84 5.13
CA GLU A 29 -16.83 7.27 4.86
C GLU A 29 -16.39 7.64 3.44
N ASN A 30 -16.78 8.83 3.01
CA ASN A 30 -16.28 9.45 1.78
C ASN A 30 -14.77 9.78 1.91
N ILE A 31 -14.02 9.51 0.84
CA ILE A 31 -12.57 9.74 0.75
C ILE A 31 -12.18 10.62 -0.44
N ASP A 32 -13.12 11.37 -1.01
CA ASP A 32 -12.91 12.17 -2.23
C ASP A 32 -11.85 13.25 -2.03
N HIS A 33 -11.64 13.73 -0.80
CA HIS A 33 -10.56 14.68 -0.49
C HIS A 33 -9.16 14.10 -0.77
N LEU A 34 -9.02 12.79 -0.96
CA LEU A 34 -7.76 12.20 -1.44
C LEU A 34 -7.43 12.59 -2.89
N PHE A 35 -8.42 13.02 -3.68
CA PHE A 35 -8.21 13.60 -5.01
C PHE A 35 -7.56 15.00 -4.95
N ASP A 36 -7.49 15.63 -3.78
CA ASP A 36 -6.83 16.92 -3.59
C ASP A 36 -5.37 16.80 -3.14
N THR A 37 -4.84 15.57 -3.06
CA THR A 37 -3.43 15.33 -2.72
C THR A 37 -2.48 15.93 -3.77
N PRO A 38 -1.23 16.32 -3.42
CA PRO A 38 -0.30 16.89 -4.40
C PRO A 38 0.05 15.92 -5.54
N ASN A 39 0.01 16.40 -6.79
CA ASN A 39 0.38 15.69 -8.03
C ASN A 39 1.79 15.05 -8.00
N ARG A 40 2.04 14.12 -8.93
CA ARG A 40 3.33 13.44 -9.17
C ARG A 40 3.82 12.48 -8.08
N TYR A 41 3.01 12.20 -7.06
CA TYR A 41 3.33 11.24 -6.01
C TYR A 41 2.44 10.00 -6.12
N PHE A 42 2.94 8.89 -5.58
CA PHE A 42 2.21 7.65 -5.39
C PHE A 42 1.89 7.53 -3.90
N TYR A 43 0.61 7.57 -3.55
CA TYR A 43 0.14 7.56 -2.17
C TYR A 43 -0.39 6.18 -1.81
N ALA A 44 0.17 5.53 -0.80
CA ALA A 44 -0.27 4.22 -0.36
C ALA A 44 0.01 4.03 1.14
N MET A 45 -0.62 3.04 1.75
CA MET A 45 -0.45 2.79 3.18
C MET A 45 0.83 1.97 3.42
N ILE A 46 1.61 2.37 4.42
CA ILE A 46 2.87 1.71 4.79
C ILE A 46 2.61 0.32 5.39
N ASP A 47 3.20 -0.73 4.83
CA ASP A 47 2.92 -2.10 5.29
C ASP A 47 3.52 -2.38 6.68
N CYS A 48 2.94 -3.36 7.37
CA CYS A 48 3.40 -3.84 8.67
C CYS A 48 4.39 -5.01 8.47
N PHE A 49 5.59 -4.87 9.04
CA PHE A 49 6.65 -5.88 8.93
C PHE A 49 6.59 -6.97 10.02
N CYS A 50 5.62 -6.91 10.94
CA CYS A 50 5.43 -7.95 11.95
C CYS A 50 4.89 -9.28 11.39
N LYS A 51 4.46 -9.35 10.13
CA LYS A 51 3.96 -10.59 9.50
C LYS A 51 5.11 -11.56 9.21
N LYS A 52 4.86 -12.86 9.42
CA LYS A 52 5.82 -13.93 9.09
C LYS A 52 6.23 -13.95 7.61
N THR A 53 5.42 -13.40 6.70
CA THR A 53 5.80 -13.19 5.30
C THR A 53 7.12 -12.43 5.16
N TRP A 54 7.46 -11.56 6.11
CA TRP A 54 8.69 -10.79 6.15
C TRP A 54 9.88 -11.51 6.80
N SER A 55 9.73 -12.77 7.24
CA SER A 55 10.79 -13.49 7.95
C SER A 55 12.07 -13.72 7.15
N HIS A 56 12.03 -13.52 5.84
CA HIS A 56 13.18 -13.57 4.95
C HIS A 56 14.03 -12.28 4.96
N TRP A 57 13.51 -11.20 5.56
CA TRP A 57 14.25 -9.94 5.72
C TRP A 57 15.05 -9.95 7.03
N PRO A 58 16.33 -9.52 7.02
CA PRO A 58 17.13 -9.42 8.24
C PRO A 58 16.49 -8.55 9.32
N GLN A 59 15.70 -7.55 8.93
CA GLN A 59 14.99 -6.66 9.84
C GLN A 59 13.94 -7.38 10.68
N TYR A 60 13.37 -8.49 10.18
CA TYR A 60 12.37 -9.26 10.92
C TYR A 60 12.96 -9.92 12.17
N SER A 61 14.22 -10.39 12.12
CA SER A 61 14.85 -11.08 13.26
C SER A 61 15.14 -10.15 14.44
N VAL A 62 15.26 -8.84 14.19
CA VAL A 62 15.42 -7.82 15.24
C VAL A 62 14.10 -7.21 15.68
N GLY A 63 12.97 -7.74 15.20
CA GLY A 63 11.63 -7.28 15.58
C GLY A 63 11.23 -5.93 14.98
N TYR A 64 11.86 -5.51 13.88
CA TYR A 64 11.55 -4.23 13.23
C TYR A 64 10.14 -4.20 12.66
N CYS A 65 9.47 -3.06 12.82
CA CYS A 65 8.22 -2.77 12.15
C CYS A 65 8.19 -1.33 11.62
N HIS A 66 7.77 -1.15 10.37
CA HIS A 66 7.52 0.16 9.79
C HIS A 66 6.49 1.00 10.54
N GLN A 67 5.54 0.36 11.23
CA GLN A 67 4.51 1.02 12.02
C GLN A 67 5.04 1.53 13.38
N CYS A 68 6.13 0.95 13.87
CA CYS A 68 6.77 1.31 15.14
C CYS A 68 8.30 1.26 14.99
N PRO A 69 8.90 2.16 14.17
CA PRO A 69 10.31 2.07 13.81
C PRO A 69 11.26 2.23 15.00
N ASP A 70 10.84 2.94 16.04
CA ASP A 70 11.63 3.23 17.24
C ASP A 70 11.65 2.08 18.27
N LYS A 71 10.87 1.02 18.03
CA LYS A 71 10.80 -0.14 18.95
C LYS A 71 12.08 -0.97 18.96
N VAL A 72 12.98 -0.78 17.99
CA VAL A 72 14.16 -1.60 17.79
C VAL A 72 15.45 -0.83 18.04
N THR A 73 16.38 -1.46 18.76
CA THR A 73 17.77 -1.05 18.81
C THR A 73 18.51 -1.63 17.62
N TRP A 74 19.02 -0.77 16.74
CA TRP A 74 19.67 -1.18 15.49
C TRP A 74 21.07 -1.79 15.73
N PRO A 75 21.33 -3.04 15.31
CA PRO A 75 22.68 -3.58 15.21
C PRO A 75 23.49 -2.84 14.14
N ALA A 76 24.82 -2.83 14.27
CA ALA A 76 25.71 -2.12 13.35
C ALA A 76 25.62 -2.65 11.90
N GLU A 77 25.30 -3.94 11.74
CA GLU A 77 25.26 -4.64 10.46
C GLU A 77 23.92 -4.50 9.73
N ILE A 78 22.84 -4.16 10.46
CA ILE A 78 21.48 -4.12 9.91
C ILE A 78 21.05 -2.67 9.73
N ARG A 79 20.71 -2.32 8.49
CA ARG A 79 20.20 -0.99 8.15
C ARG A 79 18.67 -0.97 8.16
N SER A 80 18.14 0.22 8.42
CA SER A 80 16.72 0.50 8.24
C SER A 80 16.29 0.24 6.79
N PRO A 81 15.19 -0.50 6.56
CA PRO A 81 14.72 -0.79 5.23
C PRO A 81 14.11 0.47 4.60
N PRO A 82 14.08 0.57 3.26
CA PRO A 82 13.30 1.62 2.61
C PRO A 82 11.82 1.47 2.97
N LEU A 83 11.07 2.57 2.94
CA LEU A 83 9.63 2.49 3.17
C LEU A 83 8.99 1.53 2.17
N TYR A 84 8.13 0.65 2.67
CA TYR A 84 7.41 -0.33 1.88
C TYR A 84 5.90 -0.15 2.07
N PHE A 85 5.16 -0.03 0.97
CA PHE A 85 3.71 0.08 0.99
C PHE A 85 3.00 -1.22 0.66
N ASN A 86 1.80 -1.38 1.19
CA ASN A 86 0.89 -2.42 0.76
C ASN A 86 0.17 -1.99 -0.54
N VAL A 87 -0.35 -2.97 -1.28
CA VAL A 87 -0.96 -2.73 -2.60
C VAL A 87 -2.49 -2.84 -2.61
N GLY A 88 -3.12 -2.85 -1.44
CA GLY A 88 -4.57 -2.98 -1.33
C GLY A 88 -5.31 -1.69 -1.71
N MET A 89 -4.71 -0.55 -1.44
CA MET A 89 -5.26 0.75 -1.84
C MET A 89 -4.13 1.73 -2.11
N PHE A 90 -4.25 2.48 -3.21
CA PHE A 90 -3.34 3.59 -3.52
C PHE A 90 -4.02 4.69 -4.34
N VAL A 91 -3.48 5.90 -4.24
CA VAL A 91 -3.86 7.09 -5.03
C VAL A 91 -2.70 7.50 -5.92
N TYR A 92 -2.97 7.73 -7.20
CA TYR A 92 -1.94 8.05 -8.19
C TYR A 92 -2.50 8.91 -9.32
N GLU A 93 -1.65 9.76 -9.90
CA GLU A 93 -1.95 10.49 -11.13
C GLU A 93 -1.64 9.58 -12.33
N PRO A 94 -2.65 9.11 -13.10
CA PRO A 94 -2.42 8.15 -14.16
C PRO A 94 -1.50 8.70 -15.24
N SER A 95 -0.55 7.88 -15.66
CA SER A 95 0.43 8.22 -16.71
C SER A 95 0.41 7.14 -17.78
N ARG A 96 0.28 7.56 -19.04
CA ARG A 96 0.35 6.66 -20.20
C ARG A 96 1.67 5.87 -20.21
N LEU A 97 2.78 6.55 -19.92
CA LEU A 97 4.10 5.90 -19.84
C LEU A 97 4.13 4.82 -18.75
N THR A 98 3.57 5.12 -17.56
CA THR A 98 3.49 4.14 -16.49
C THR A 98 2.62 2.95 -16.88
N PHE A 99 1.47 3.19 -17.51
CA PHE A 99 0.60 2.12 -17.99
C PHE A 99 1.29 1.21 -19.02
N GLU A 100 1.95 1.78 -20.04
CA GLU A 100 2.69 1.01 -21.06
C GLU A 100 3.83 0.20 -20.44
N ILE A 101 4.56 0.77 -19.47
CA ILE A 101 5.61 0.05 -18.74
C ILE A 101 5.03 -1.10 -17.92
N LEU A 102 3.95 -0.86 -17.17
CA LEU A 102 3.30 -1.90 -16.36
C LEU A 102 2.76 -3.04 -17.22
N LEU A 103 2.12 -2.74 -18.36
CA LEU A 103 1.65 -3.74 -19.31
C LEU A 103 2.78 -4.60 -19.86
N LYS A 104 3.85 -3.97 -20.35
CA LYS A 104 5.02 -4.70 -20.89
C LYS A 104 5.62 -5.63 -19.84
N ILE A 105 5.63 -5.22 -18.58
CA ILE A 105 6.16 -6.03 -17.47
C ILE A 105 5.24 -7.19 -17.12
N LEU A 106 3.93 -7.02 -17.21
CA LEU A 106 2.94 -8.10 -17.06
C LEU A 106 3.03 -9.13 -18.20
N GLU A 107 3.35 -8.69 -19.43
CA GLU A 107 3.54 -9.57 -20.59
C GLU A 107 4.86 -10.35 -20.50
N LEU A 108 5.94 -9.72 -20.00
CA LEU A 108 7.27 -10.34 -19.89
C LEU A 108 7.44 -11.24 -18.66
N ASN A 109 6.76 -10.93 -17.56
CA ASN A 109 6.81 -11.72 -16.34
C ASN A 109 5.46 -12.40 -16.15
N HIS A 110 5.43 -13.73 -16.20
CA HIS A 110 4.32 -14.51 -15.64
C HIS A 110 4.23 -14.19 -14.14
N CYS A 111 3.55 -13.10 -13.78
CA CYS A 111 3.42 -12.59 -12.42
C CYS A 111 2.57 -13.57 -11.60
N SER A 112 3.21 -14.61 -11.10
CA SER A 112 2.55 -15.80 -10.56
C SER A 112 2.02 -15.61 -9.14
N ASN A 113 2.40 -14.55 -8.42
CA ASN A 113 1.91 -14.29 -7.06
C ASN A 113 1.83 -12.80 -6.64
N THR A 114 1.04 -12.52 -5.61
CA THR A 114 0.77 -11.18 -5.06
C THR A 114 2.01 -10.48 -4.49
N LEU A 115 2.93 -11.22 -3.87
CA LEU A 115 4.14 -10.64 -3.28
C LEU A 115 5.07 -10.07 -4.36
N TYR A 116 5.19 -10.74 -5.50
CA TYR A 116 5.95 -10.24 -6.63
C TYR A 116 5.39 -8.91 -7.14
N ARG A 117 4.05 -8.82 -7.28
CA ARG A 117 3.37 -7.57 -7.67
C ARG A 117 3.66 -6.44 -6.69
N ALA A 118 3.56 -6.70 -5.39
CA ALA A 118 3.86 -5.71 -4.35
C ALA A 118 5.32 -5.25 -4.40
N ASN A 119 6.27 -6.18 -4.51
CA ASN A 119 7.70 -5.87 -4.60
C ASN A 119 8.02 -5.03 -5.84
N PHE A 120 7.42 -5.36 -6.98
CA PHE A 120 7.61 -4.62 -8.21
C PHE A 120 7.13 -3.18 -8.08
N LEU A 121 5.89 -2.98 -7.61
CA LEU A 121 5.32 -1.64 -7.46
C LEU A 121 6.12 -0.81 -6.45
N ASN A 122 6.54 -1.41 -5.34
CA ASN A 122 7.42 -0.76 -4.37
C ASN A 122 8.75 -0.32 -4.97
N LYS A 123 9.36 -1.15 -5.83
CA LYS A 123 10.59 -0.78 -6.53
C LYS A 123 10.36 0.33 -7.54
N TYR A 124 9.28 0.25 -8.32
CA TYR A 124 8.98 1.21 -9.40
C TYR A 124 8.61 2.60 -8.84
N PHE A 125 7.75 2.67 -7.83
CA PHE A 125 7.28 3.92 -7.25
C PHE A 125 8.13 4.46 -6.10
N LYS A 126 9.24 3.79 -5.74
CA LYS A 126 10.10 4.14 -4.60
C LYS A 126 10.42 5.63 -4.47
N HIS A 127 10.72 6.30 -5.58
CA HIS A 127 11.18 7.69 -5.58
C HIS A 127 10.04 8.72 -5.49
N VAL A 128 8.80 8.29 -5.71
CA VAL A 128 7.61 9.14 -5.69
C VAL A 128 6.62 8.71 -4.62
N TYR A 129 6.95 7.69 -3.83
CA TYR A 129 6.08 7.15 -2.79
C TYR A 129 5.93 8.12 -1.61
N LYS A 130 4.69 8.30 -1.16
CA LYS A 130 4.33 8.99 0.08
C LYS A 130 3.34 8.14 0.89
N PRO A 131 3.60 7.90 2.19
CA PRO A 131 2.65 7.17 3.02
C PRO A 131 1.37 7.97 3.23
N ILE A 132 0.22 7.28 3.23
CA ILE A 132 -1.05 7.82 3.72
C ILE A 132 -1.35 7.30 5.13
N LEU A 133 -2.26 8.00 5.82
CA LEU A 133 -2.68 7.63 7.17
C LEU A 133 -3.40 6.28 7.19
N LEU A 134 -3.23 5.56 8.29
CA LEU A 134 -3.79 4.23 8.52
C LEU A 134 -5.32 4.18 8.33
N VAL A 135 -6.02 5.27 8.67
CA VAL A 135 -7.48 5.40 8.55
C VAL A 135 -8.01 5.22 7.11
N TYR A 136 -7.16 5.40 6.10
CA TYR A 136 -7.52 5.25 4.68
C TYR A 136 -7.26 3.86 4.12
N ASN A 137 -6.66 2.95 4.89
CA ASN A 137 -6.47 1.55 4.49
C ASN A 137 -6.09 0.70 5.71
N LEU A 138 -7.01 0.59 6.67
CA LEU A 138 -6.76 -0.18 7.89
C LEU A 138 -6.76 -1.67 7.56
N VAL A 139 -5.60 -2.30 7.57
CA VAL A 139 -5.51 -3.77 7.49
C VAL A 139 -6.01 -4.36 8.79
N LEU A 140 -6.94 -5.33 8.74
CA LEU A 140 -7.55 -5.92 9.93
C LEU A 140 -6.53 -6.38 10.98
N ALA A 141 -5.38 -6.90 10.52
CA ALA A 141 -4.31 -7.35 11.39
C ALA A 141 -3.62 -6.27 12.25
N MET A 142 -3.86 -5.00 11.97
CA MET A 142 -3.37 -3.90 12.79
C MET A 142 -4.07 -3.86 14.16
N LEU A 143 -5.32 -4.33 14.27
CA LEU A 143 -6.10 -4.31 15.51
C LEU A 143 -5.46 -5.11 16.66
N TRP A 144 -4.71 -6.17 16.36
CA TRP A 144 -4.06 -7.02 17.35
C TRP A 144 -2.53 -6.92 17.35
N ARG A 145 -1.94 -6.16 16.43
CA ARG A 145 -0.47 -5.97 16.34
C ARG A 145 -0.01 -4.57 16.75
N HIS A 146 -0.83 -3.57 16.45
CA HIS A 146 -0.52 -2.15 16.59
C HIS A 146 -1.76 -1.38 17.04
N LEU A 147 -2.42 -1.85 18.11
CA LEU A 147 -3.63 -1.20 18.64
C LEU A 147 -3.32 0.25 19.04
N GLU A 148 -2.10 0.53 19.47
CA GLU A 148 -1.58 1.87 19.78
C GLU A 148 -1.66 2.86 18.61
N ASN A 149 -1.72 2.37 17.37
CA ASN A 149 -1.77 3.19 16.16
C ASN A 149 -3.19 3.28 15.57
N VAL A 150 -4.19 2.63 16.18
CA VAL A 150 -5.55 2.53 15.63
C VAL A 150 -6.55 3.34 16.45
N GLU A 151 -7.14 4.35 15.82
CA GLU A 151 -8.33 5.04 16.30
C GLU A 151 -9.54 4.56 15.51
N LEU A 152 -10.24 3.52 16.01
CA LEU A 152 -11.30 2.81 15.29
C LEU A 152 -12.41 3.72 14.75
N GLU A 153 -12.81 4.72 15.54
CA GLU A 153 -13.89 5.65 15.19
C GLU A 153 -13.55 6.57 14.01
N LYS A 154 -12.26 6.70 13.68
CA LYS A 154 -11.78 7.54 12.57
C LYS A 154 -11.53 6.75 11.28
N VAL A 155 -11.74 5.43 11.30
CA VAL A 155 -11.42 4.55 10.17
C VAL A 155 -12.41 4.80 9.02
N LYS A 156 -11.88 5.12 7.84
CA LYS A 156 -12.67 5.36 6.64
C LYS A 156 -12.71 4.16 5.72
N LEU A 157 -11.59 3.45 5.58
CA LEU A 157 -11.49 2.22 4.80
C LEU A 157 -10.89 1.10 5.64
N GLN A 158 -11.52 -0.08 5.60
CA GLN A 158 -11.07 -1.29 6.27
C GLN A 158 -10.80 -2.38 5.25
N TRP A 159 -9.59 -2.93 5.27
CA TRP A 159 -9.17 -4.02 4.41
C TRP A 159 -9.26 -5.35 5.16
N PHE A 160 -10.11 -6.26 4.66
CA PHE A 160 -10.38 -7.56 5.28
C PHE A 160 -9.39 -8.65 4.90
N THR A 161 -8.34 -8.34 4.12
CA THR A 161 -7.42 -9.35 3.60
C THR A 161 -6.90 -10.29 4.68
N SER A 162 -7.12 -11.58 4.45
CA SER A 162 -6.55 -12.67 5.22
C SER A 162 -5.15 -12.98 4.69
N VAL A 163 -4.19 -12.08 4.90
CA VAL A 163 -2.79 -12.53 4.85
C VAL A 163 -2.50 -13.22 6.18
N SER A 164 -2.93 -14.48 6.24
CA SER A 164 -2.71 -15.55 7.22
C SER A 164 -2.21 -15.14 8.60
N LEU A 165 -2.98 -15.52 9.63
CA LEU A 165 -2.45 -15.76 10.97
C LEU A 165 -1.14 -16.57 10.91
#